data_AF-A0A0E0DRM5-F1
#
_entry.id   AF-A0A0E0DRM5-F1
#
_cell.length_a   1.000
_cell.length_b   1.000
_cell.length_c   1.000
_cell.angle_alpha   90.00
_cell.angle_beta   90.00
_cell.angle_gamma   90.00
#
_symmetry.space_group_name_H-M   'P 1'
#
loop_
_entity.id
_entity.type
_entity.pdbx_description
1 polymer ?
#
loop_
_entity_poly.entity_id
_entity_poly.type
_entity_poly.pdbx_seq_one_letter_code
_entity_poly.pdbx_strand_id
1 'polypeptide(L)'
;MPEITATGNNATLFNSGVMVIEPSNCTFQLLMDHINEITSYNGGDQGYLNEIFTWWHRIPKHMNFLKHFWEGDDDSAKAKKTELFGADPPILYVLHYLGMKPWLCFRDYDCNWNIPLMREFASDVAHARWWKVHDNMPEKLQSYCLLRSKLKAGLEWERRQAEKANLEDGHWRRNITDPRLTICYEKFCYWESMLLHWGEKNPTNNNPVPATRSSS
;
A
#
# COMPACT_ATOMS: atom_id res chain seq x y z
N MET A 1 -15.65 16.42 -22.17
CA MET A 1 -14.77 15.98 -21.09
C MET A 1 -13.41 15.70 -21.72
N PRO A 2 -12.28 16.18 -21.16
CA PRO A 2 -10.96 15.87 -21.66
C PRO A 2 -10.74 14.37 -21.73
N GLU A 3 -9.99 13.92 -22.73
CA GLU A 3 -9.60 12.52 -22.82
C GLU A 3 -8.54 12.20 -21.75
N ILE A 4 -8.56 10.98 -21.25
CA ILE A 4 -7.61 10.50 -20.25
C ILE A 4 -6.72 9.40 -20.83
N THR A 5 -5.43 9.42 -20.46
CA THR A 5 -4.50 8.34 -20.82
C THR A 5 -3.99 7.66 -19.56
N ALA A 6 -4.05 6.33 -19.52
CA ALA A 6 -3.67 5.54 -18.36
C ALA A 6 -3.16 4.14 -18.77
N THR A 7 -2.65 3.37 -17.80
CA THR A 7 -2.28 1.96 -18.05
C THR A 7 -3.50 1.07 -17.81
N GLY A 8 -3.70 0.06 -18.66
CA GLY A 8 -4.78 -0.92 -18.46
C GLY A 8 -4.60 -1.75 -17.19
N ASN A 9 -5.72 -2.00 -16.49
CA ASN A 9 -5.77 -2.80 -15.28
C ASN A 9 -6.38 -4.19 -15.52
N ASN A 10 -7.71 -4.27 -15.69
CA ASN A 10 -8.44 -5.50 -15.95
C ASN A 10 -9.48 -5.24 -17.05
N ALA A 11 -9.56 -6.14 -18.04
CA ALA A 11 -10.46 -6.01 -19.19
C ALA A 11 -10.37 -4.64 -19.87
N THR A 12 -11.46 -3.86 -19.84
CA THR A 12 -11.57 -2.52 -20.43
C THR A 12 -11.22 -1.39 -19.45
N LEU A 13 -10.89 -1.72 -18.20
CA LEU A 13 -10.68 -0.75 -17.12
C LEU A 13 -9.22 -0.29 -17.05
N PHE A 14 -9.01 0.98 -16.73
CA PHE A 14 -7.67 1.52 -16.47
C PHE A 14 -7.32 1.54 -14.99
N ASN A 15 -6.02 1.57 -14.70
CA ASN A 15 -5.48 1.80 -13.35
C ASN A 15 -5.37 3.31 -13.12
N SER A 16 -6.00 3.84 -12.08
CA SER A 16 -5.98 5.28 -11.77
C SER A 16 -4.72 5.74 -11.04
N GLY A 17 -3.78 4.84 -10.74
CA GLY A 17 -2.55 5.18 -10.01
C GLY A 17 -1.61 6.13 -10.77
N VAL A 18 -1.63 6.10 -12.11
CA VAL A 18 -0.91 7.04 -12.97
C VAL A 18 -1.78 7.35 -14.17
N MET A 19 -2.07 8.64 -14.36
CA MET A 19 -2.93 9.12 -15.43
C MET A 19 -2.35 10.41 -16.01
N VAL A 20 -2.54 10.60 -17.30
CA VAL A 20 -2.33 11.88 -17.99
C VAL A 20 -3.71 12.45 -18.28
N ILE A 21 -3.98 13.63 -17.72
CA ILE A 21 -5.26 14.33 -17.82
C ILE A 21 -5.00 15.82 -18.03
N GLU A 22 -5.84 16.46 -18.84
CA GLU A 22 -5.85 17.92 -18.98
C GLU A 22 -6.67 18.55 -17.83
N PRO A 23 -6.09 19.45 -17.01
CA PRO A 23 -6.84 20.17 -15.99
C PRO A 23 -7.98 20.99 -16.60
N SER A 24 -9.20 20.82 -16.09
CA SER A 24 -10.40 21.47 -16.61
C SER A 24 -11.40 21.74 -15.48
N ASN A 25 -11.73 23.02 -15.24
CA ASN A 25 -12.73 23.40 -14.24
C ASN A 25 -14.09 22.75 -14.52
N CYS A 26 -14.50 22.67 -15.79
CA CYS A 26 -15.76 22.04 -16.17
C CYS A 26 -15.77 20.55 -15.82
N THR A 27 -14.65 19.86 -16.01
CA THR A 27 -14.53 18.44 -15.67
C THR A 27 -14.55 18.26 -14.16
N PHE A 28 -13.78 19.05 -13.44
CA PHE A 28 -13.79 19.02 -11.98
C PHE A 28 -15.19 19.25 -11.41
N GLN A 29 -15.91 20.28 -11.89
CA GLN A 29 -17.29 20.55 -11.45
C GLN A 29 -18.22 19.37 -11.75
N LEU A 30 -18.14 18.80 -12.95
CA LEU A 30 -18.91 17.60 -13.30
C LEU A 30 -18.62 16.43 -12.34
N LEU A 31 -17.35 16.15 -12.02
CA LEU A 31 -17.01 15.11 -11.05
C LEU A 31 -17.57 15.43 -9.64
N MET A 32 -17.48 16.69 -9.21
CA MET A 32 -17.95 17.10 -7.88
C MET A 32 -19.47 17.07 -7.76
N ASP A 33 -20.19 17.55 -8.77
CA ASP A 33 -21.66 17.62 -8.78
C ASP A 33 -22.28 16.21 -8.77
N HIS A 34 -21.64 15.26 -9.44
CA HIS A 34 -22.13 13.88 -9.56
C HIS A 34 -21.48 12.89 -8.58
N ILE A 35 -20.73 13.36 -7.57
CA ILE A 35 -19.99 12.46 -6.66
C ILE A 35 -20.90 11.54 -5.82
N ASN A 36 -22.13 11.98 -5.54
CA ASN A 36 -23.12 11.21 -4.79
C ASN A 36 -24.10 10.44 -5.70
N GLU A 37 -24.04 10.66 -7.01
CA GLU A 37 -24.94 10.03 -7.98
C GLU A 37 -24.29 8.83 -8.65
N ILE A 38 -23.00 8.95 -9.01
CA ILE A 38 -22.25 7.89 -9.67
C ILE A 38 -21.58 7.01 -8.61
N THR A 39 -21.96 5.74 -8.59
CA THR A 39 -21.43 4.77 -7.62
C THR A 39 -20.15 4.15 -8.14
N SER A 40 -19.06 4.29 -7.39
CA SER A 40 -17.82 3.57 -7.68
C SER A 40 -17.99 2.06 -7.49
N TYR A 41 -17.77 1.26 -8.55
CA TYR A 41 -17.91 -0.20 -8.47
C TYR A 41 -16.97 -0.87 -7.46
N ASN A 42 -15.88 -0.20 -7.06
CA ASN A 42 -14.92 -0.71 -6.06
C ASN A 42 -14.79 0.20 -4.82
N GLY A 43 -15.64 1.22 -4.70
CA GLY A 43 -15.61 2.19 -3.59
C GLY A 43 -14.44 3.17 -3.58
N GLY A 44 -13.51 3.09 -4.54
CA GLY A 44 -12.35 3.97 -4.67
C GLY A 44 -12.43 4.92 -5.88
N ASP A 45 -11.40 5.74 -6.03
CA ASP A 45 -11.27 6.66 -7.18
C ASP A 45 -11.18 5.89 -8.50
N GLN A 46 -10.48 4.76 -8.55
CA GLN A 46 -10.37 3.97 -9.77
C GLN A 46 -11.75 3.55 -10.29
N GLY A 47 -12.62 3.07 -9.41
CA GLY A 47 -13.95 2.63 -9.81
C GLY A 47 -14.78 3.80 -10.31
N TYR A 48 -14.80 4.89 -9.53
CA TYR A 48 -15.51 6.11 -9.87
C TYR A 48 -15.08 6.68 -11.24
N LEU A 49 -13.76 6.79 -11.46
CA LEU A 49 -13.23 7.33 -12.70
C LEU A 49 -13.48 6.40 -13.90
N ASN A 50 -13.51 5.09 -13.73
CA ASN A 50 -13.85 4.17 -14.82
C ASN A 50 -15.34 4.18 -15.19
N GLU A 51 -16.25 4.56 -14.27
CA GLU A 51 -17.66 4.80 -14.60
C GLU A 51 -17.85 6.05 -15.47
N ILE A 52 -16.97 7.06 -15.28
CA ILE A 52 -17.08 8.35 -15.96
C ILE A 52 -16.31 8.36 -17.29
N PHE A 53 -15.07 7.86 -17.27
CA PHE A 53 -14.19 7.80 -18.43
C PHE A 53 -14.27 6.42 -19.09
N THR A 54 -15.39 6.15 -19.76
CA THR A 54 -15.61 4.89 -20.50
C THR A 54 -14.73 4.76 -21.75
N TRP A 55 -14.19 5.88 -22.24
CA TRP A 55 -13.22 5.94 -23.34
C TRP A 55 -11.92 6.60 -22.86
N TRP A 56 -10.80 5.92 -23.09
CA TRP A 56 -9.48 6.34 -22.63
C TRP A 56 -8.35 5.78 -23.51
N HIS A 57 -7.20 6.44 -23.48
CA HIS A 57 -6.01 6.07 -24.26
C HIS A 57 -5.01 5.27 -23.45
N ARG A 58 -4.31 4.34 -24.09
CA ARG A 58 -3.37 3.43 -23.42
C ARG A 58 -1.95 4.02 -23.38
N ILE A 59 -1.37 4.14 -22.19
CA ILE A 59 0.09 4.25 -22.01
C ILE A 59 0.72 2.86 -21.73
N PRO A 60 2.00 2.65 -22.07
CA PRO A 60 2.68 1.38 -21.84
C PRO A 60 2.73 0.96 -20.35
N LYS A 61 2.72 -0.36 -20.10
CA LYS A 61 2.73 -0.91 -18.72
C LYS A 61 3.97 -0.53 -17.90
N HIS A 62 5.09 -0.20 -18.54
CA HIS A 62 6.29 0.24 -17.83
C HIS A 62 6.13 1.61 -17.13
N MET A 63 5.05 2.36 -17.45
CA MET A 63 4.73 3.66 -16.83
C MET A 63 3.79 3.55 -15.61
N ASN A 64 3.28 2.36 -15.30
CA ASN A 64 2.49 2.09 -14.10
C ASN A 64 2.47 0.57 -13.85
N PHE A 65 3.63 0.02 -13.49
CA PHE A 65 3.76 -1.42 -13.30
C PHE A 65 3.41 -1.80 -11.87
N LEU A 66 2.46 -2.73 -11.67
CA LEU A 66 2.01 -3.11 -10.34
C LEU A 66 3.03 -4.02 -9.64
N LYS A 67 3.35 -3.72 -8.37
CA LYS A 67 4.03 -4.64 -7.45
C LYS A 67 3.03 -5.72 -7.01
N HIS A 68 2.74 -6.65 -7.91
CA HIS A 68 1.77 -7.72 -7.69
C HIS A 68 2.13 -9.00 -8.45
N PHE A 69 2.03 -10.13 -7.77
CA PHE A 69 2.19 -11.49 -8.26
C PHE A 69 0.80 -12.12 -8.32
N TRP A 70 0.31 -12.39 -9.53
CA TRP A 70 -1.05 -12.86 -9.73
C TRP A 70 -1.17 -14.34 -9.41
N GLU A 71 -2.36 -14.75 -8.98
CA GLU A 71 -2.70 -16.17 -8.94
C GLU A 71 -2.54 -16.78 -10.35
N GLY A 72 -1.81 -17.89 -10.44
CA GLY A 72 -1.47 -18.54 -11.71
C GLY A 72 -0.17 -18.09 -12.36
N ASP A 73 0.54 -17.09 -11.81
CA ASP A 73 1.92 -16.79 -12.24
C ASP A 73 2.82 -18.01 -11.96
N ASP A 74 3.48 -18.53 -12.99
CA ASP A 74 4.52 -19.55 -12.85
C ASP A 74 5.82 -18.95 -12.30
N ASP A 75 6.78 -19.82 -11.96
CA ASP A 75 8.05 -19.39 -11.36
C ASP A 75 8.87 -18.51 -12.31
N SER A 76 8.75 -18.71 -13.63
CA SER A 76 9.42 -17.89 -14.64
C SER A 76 8.85 -16.47 -14.67
N ALA A 77 7.53 -16.33 -14.63
CA ALA A 77 6.84 -15.05 -14.58
C ALA A 77 7.17 -14.29 -13.29
N LYS A 78 7.17 -14.97 -12.14
CA LYS A 78 7.58 -14.39 -10.84
C LYS A 78 9.04 -13.95 -10.84
N ALA A 79 9.94 -14.78 -11.37
CA ALA A 79 11.35 -14.43 -11.52
C ALA A 79 11.52 -13.22 -12.43
N LYS A 80 10.80 -13.16 -13.56
CA LYS A 80 10.87 -12.03 -14.49
C LYS A 80 10.37 -10.73 -13.86
N LYS A 81 9.28 -10.76 -13.10
CA LYS A 81 8.80 -9.60 -12.33
C LYS A 81 9.84 -9.11 -11.33
N THR A 82 10.45 -10.04 -10.61
CA THR A 82 11.51 -9.73 -9.63
C THR A 82 12.73 -9.09 -10.30
N GLU A 83 13.15 -9.60 -11.47
CA GLU A 83 14.19 -8.99 -12.30
C GLU A 83 13.80 -7.55 -12.71
N LEU A 84 12.58 -7.34 -13.18
CA LEU A 84 12.08 -6.01 -13.59
C LEU A 84 12.06 -5.01 -12.42
N PHE A 85 11.67 -5.45 -11.21
CA PHE A 85 11.67 -4.58 -10.02
C PHE A 85 13.09 -4.14 -9.62
N GLY A 86 14.08 -5.00 -9.85
CA GLY A 86 15.47 -4.78 -9.46
C GLY A 86 16.36 -4.20 -10.55
N ALA A 87 15.89 -4.13 -11.79
CA ALA A 87 16.70 -3.81 -12.97
C ALA A 87 17.50 -2.50 -12.82
N ASP A 88 18.75 -2.55 -13.27
CA ASP A 88 19.67 -1.42 -13.37
C ASP A 88 20.51 -1.56 -14.66
N PRO A 89 20.33 -0.70 -15.68
CA PRO A 89 19.46 0.47 -15.71
C PRO A 89 17.96 0.13 -15.59
N PRO A 90 17.11 1.06 -15.11
CA PRO A 90 15.69 0.80 -14.91
C PRO A 90 14.97 0.46 -16.24
N ILE A 91 14.28 -0.67 -16.27
CA ILE A 91 13.36 -1.04 -17.36
C ILE A 91 11.95 -0.50 -17.07
N LEU A 92 11.53 -0.59 -15.80
CA LEU A 92 10.30 0.02 -15.31
C LEU A 92 10.56 1.49 -14.97
N TYR A 93 9.75 2.40 -15.52
CA TYR A 93 9.82 3.82 -15.19
C TYR A 93 9.02 4.15 -13.93
N VAL A 94 7.93 3.42 -13.68
CA VAL A 94 7.11 3.55 -12.48
C VAL A 94 6.74 2.18 -11.92
N LEU A 95 6.97 2.01 -10.62
CA LEU A 95 6.54 0.86 -9.83
C LEU A 95 5.45 1.28 -8.84
N HIS A 96 4.27 0.68 -8.97
CA HIS A 96 3.10 0.96 -8.16
C HIS A 96 3.03 -0.04 -6.99
N TYR A 97 3.31 0.44 -5.79
CA TYR A 97 3.32 -0.38 -4.57
C TYR A 97 1.89 -0.64 -4.06
N LEU A 98 1.37 -1.83 -4.33
CA LEU A 98 0.17 -2.37 -3.70
C LEU A 98 0.49 -3.05 -2.35
N GLY A 99 -0.55 -3.36 -1.58
CA GLY A 99 -0.42 -3.90 -0.22
C GLY A 99 0.10 -2.87 0.79
N MET A 100 0.79 -3.34 1.83
CA MET A 100 1.46 -2.48 2.81
C MET A 100 2.54 -1.64 2.15
N LYS A 101 2.53 -0.34 2.44
CA LYS A 101 3.49 0.61 1.87
C LYS A 101 4.88 0.41 2.49
N PRO A 102 5.98 0.57 1.73
CA PRO A 102 7.32 0.26 2.24
C PRO A 102 7.71 1.01 3.52
N TRP A 103 7.33 2.28 3.65
CA TRP A 103 7.60 3.08 4.85
C TRP A 103 6.80 2.63 6.09
N LEU A 104 5.75 1.82 5.92
CA LEU A 104 4.98 1.25 7.03
C LEU A 104 5.54 -0.09 7.52
N CYS A 105 6.39 -0.74 6.72
CA CYS A 105 7.12 -1.94 7.12
C CYS A 105 8.44 -1.57 7.80
N PHE A 106 9.09 -2.52 8.50
CA PHE A 106 10.51 -2.39 8.83
C PHE A 106 11.37 -2.34 7.57
N ARG A 107 12.57 -1.75 7.67
CA ARG A 107 13.52 -1.65 6.54
C ARG A 107 14.10 -2.99 6.10
N ASP A 108 14.10 -3.98 6.98
CA ASP A 108 14.85 -5.22 6.82
C ASP A 108 14.24 -6.17 5.76
N TYR A 109 12.94 -6.11 5.52
CA TYR A 109 12.23 -6.87 4.49
C TYR A 109 10.80 -6.35 4.25
N ASP A 110 10.16 -6.79 3.16
CA ASP A 110 8.78 -6.42 2.88
C ASP A 110 7.81 -7.11 3.87
N CYS A 111 7.24 -6.36 4.82
CA CYS A 111 6.36 -6.92 5.85
C CYS A 111 5.08 -7.58 5.29
N ASN A 112 4.74 -7.36 4.01
CA ASN A 112 3.70 -8.11 3.32
C ASN A 112 3.95 -9.65 3.37
N TRP A 113 5.19 -10.12 3.53
CA TRP A 113 5.51 -11.55 3.71
C TRP A 113 4.87 -12.17 4.97
N ASN A 114 4.67 -11.39 6.02
CA ASN A 114 4.14 -11.86 7.30
C ASN A 114 2.63 -12.16 7.25
N ILE A 115 1.91 -11.61 6.26
CA ILE A 115 0.45 -11.70 6.17
C ILE A 115 0.09 -12.53 4.94
N PRO A 116 -0.48 -13.74 5.08
CA PRO A 116 -0.78 -14.62 3.94
C PRO A 116 -1.56 -13.94 2.81
N LEU A 117 -2.57 -13.14 3.15
CA LEU A 117 -3.40 -12.40 2.19
C LEU A 117 -2.64 -11.27 1.45
N MET A 118 -1.48 -10.84 1.94
CA MET A 118 -0.69 -9.77 1.33
C MET A 118 0.51 -10.28 0.54
N ARG A 119 0.75 -11.61 0.53
CA ARG A 119 1.92 -12.21 -0.14
C ARG A 119 1.98 -11.95 -1.63
N GLU A 120 0.82 -11.81 -2.27
CA GLU A 120 0.72 -11.42 -3.68
C GLU A 120 1.36 -10.04 -3.95
N PHE A 121 1.55 -9.20 -2.93
CA PHE A 121 2.23 -7.92 -3.04
C PHE A 121 3.68 -7.97 -2.55
N ALA A 122 4.14 -9.05 -1.91
CA ALA A 122 5.40 -9.05 -1.20
C ALA A 122 6.62 -9.13 -2.14
N SER A 123 7.57 -8.21 -2.00
CA SER A 123 8.82 -8.25 -2.75
C SER A 123 9.94 -7.47 -2.05
N ASP A 124 10.96 -8.18 -1.58
CA ASP A 124 12.14 -7.56 -0.97
C ASP A 124 12.93 -6.70 -1.96
N VAL A 125 12.97 -7.10 -3.23
CA VAL A 125 13.65 -6.34 -4.28
C VAL A 125 12.97 -4.99 -4.49
N ALA A 126 11.64 -4.98 -4.62
CA ALA A 126 10.88 -3.73 -4.70
C ALA A 126 10.98 -2.92 -3.40
N HIS A 127 10.95 -3.58 -2.24
CA HIS A 127 11.07 -2.92 -0.94
C HIS A 127 12.42 -2.20 -0.79
N ALA A 128 13.52 -2.88 -1.11
CA ALA A 128 14.86 -2.29 -1.14
C ALA A 128 14.97 -1.14 -2.14
N ARG A 129 14.31 -1.26 -3.32
CA ARG A 129 14.24 -0.18 -4.31
C ARG A 129 13.60 1.08 -3.75
N TRP A 130 12.53 0.95 -2.95
CA TRP A 130 11.89 2.10 -2.31
C TRP A 130 12.80 2.76 -1.29
N TRP A 131 13.51 1.96 -0.48
CA TRP A 131 14.46 2.52 0.50
C TRP A 131 15.63 3.25 -0.14
N LYS A 132 16.10 2.83 -1.33
CA LYS A 132 17.05 3.62 -2.12
C LYS A 132 16.50 5.00 -2.46
N VAL A 133 15.21 5.12 -2.84
CA VAL A 133 14.59 6.43 -3.07
C VAL A 133 14.53 7.23 -1.78
N HIS A 134 14.09 6.60 -0.68
CA HIS A 134 14.00 7.24 0.61
C HIS A 134 15.33 7.83 1.08
N ASP A 135 16.42 7.07 0.98
CA ASP A 135 17.72 7.48 1.47
C ASP A 135 18.33 8.63 0.65
N ASN A 136 17.84 8.84 -0.58
CA ASN A 136 18.19 10.00 -1.41
C ASN A 136 17.28 11.21 -1.15
N MET A 137 16.21 11.09 -0.35
CA MET A 137 15.36 12.22 0.01
C MET A 137 16.05 13.13 1.04
N PRO A 138 15.76 14.44 1.08
CA PRO A 138 16.18 15.32 2.17
C PRO A 138 15.75 14.79 3.54
N GLU A 139 16.60 14.93 4.56
CA GLU A 139 16.35 14.41 5.92
C GLU A 139 14.99 14.84 6.51
N LYS A 140 14.58 16.08 6.23
CA LYS A 140 13.26 16.59 6.64
C LYS A 140 12.12 15.74 6.08
N LEU A 141 12.21 15.25 4.85
CA LEU A 141 11.20 14.38 4.25
C LEU A 141 11.26 12.96 4.82
N GLN A 142 12.47 12.46 5.12
CA GLN A 142 12.64 11.15 5.76
C GLN A 142 11.93 11.06 7.12
N SER A 143 11.88 12.16 7.88
CA SER A 143 11.19 12.19 9.17
C SER A 143 9.69 11.88 9.12
N TYR A 144 9.02 12.08 7.98
CA TYR A 144 7.61 11.70 7.81
C TYR A 144 7.42 10.19 7.65
N CYS A 145 8.50 9.44 7.44
CA CYS A 145 8.51 7.98 7.35
C CYS A 145 8.88 7.29 8.67
N LEU A 146 8.96 8.05 9.79
CA LEU A 146 9.14 7.46 11.11
C LEU A 146 7.93 6.61 11.51
N LEU A 147 8.19 5.55 12.27
CA LEU A 147 7.16 4.62 12.71
C LEU A 147 6.52 5.12 14.01
N ARG A 148 5.19 5.21 14.03
CA ARG A 148 4.42 5.38 15.27
C ARG A 148 4.67 4.20 16.21
N SER A 149 4.64 4.43 17.51
CA SER A 149 4.88 3.36 18.51
C SER A 149 3.88 2.23 18.41
N LYS A 150 2.60 2.54 18.13
CA LYS A 150 1.60 1.50 17.86
C LYS A 150 1.97 0.66 16.64
N LEU A 151 2.50 1.26 15.57
CA LEU A 151 2.87 0.53 14.35
C LEU A 151 4.10 -0.37 14.59
N LYS A 152 5.09 0.09 15.36
CA LYS A 152 6.24 -0.75 15.76
C LYS A 152 5.78 -2.04 16.46
N ALA A 153 4.88 -1.90 17.43
CA ALA A 153 4.29 -3.04 18.13
C ALA A 153 3.48 -3.95 17.19
N GLY A 154 2.68 -3.37 16.29
CA GLY A 154 1.92 -4.13 15.30
C GLY A 154 2.79 -4.96 14.36
N LEU A 155 3.85 -4.38 13.81
CA LEU A 155 4.79 -5.09 12.93
C LEU A 155 5.49 -6.25 13.63
N GLU A 156 5.93 -6.04 14.87
CA GLU A 156 6.55 -7.12 15.66
C GLU A 156 5.53 -8.20 16.03
N TRP A 157 4.28 -7.83 16.34
CA TRP A 157 3.22 -8.81 16.56
C TRP A 157 2.94 -9.64 15.31
N GLU A 158 2.85 -9.03 14.13
CA GLU A 158 2.66 -9.72 12.85
C GLU A 158 3.82 -10.67 12.55
N ARG A 159 5.07 -10.24 12.79
CA ARG A 159 6.26 -11.08 12.67
C ARG A 159 6.17 -12.32 13.58
N ARG A 160 5.74 -12.15 14.84
CA ARG A 160 5.53 -13.27 15.78
C ARG A 160 4.38 -14.19 15.37
N GLN A 161 3.33 -13.66 14.74
CA GLN A 161 2.27 -14.51 14.18
C GLN A 161 2.78 -15.33 13.00
N ALA A 162 3.61 -14.74 12.13
CA ALA A 162 4.27 -15.46 11.03
C ALA A 162 5.22 -16.56 11.53
N GLU A 163 5.98 -16.29 12.59
CA GLU A 163 6.79 -17.27 13.31
C GLU A 163 5.96 -18.41 13.89
N LYS A 164 4.88 -18.08 14.62
CA LYS A 164 3.97 -19.07 15.21
C LYS A 164 3.30 -19.94 14.15
N ALA A 165 2.95 -19.36 13.01
CA ALA A 165 2.41 -20.07 11.86
C ALA A 165 3.48 -20.84 11.07
N ASN A 166 4.76 -20.71 11.43
CA ASN A 166 5.91 -21.30 10.76
C ASN A 166 5.87 -21.12 9.24
N LEU A 167 5.65 -19.87 8.82
CA LEU A 167 5.56 -19.51 7.41
C LEU A 167 6.85 -19.91 6.66
N GLU A 168 6.70 -20.65 5.55
CA GLU A 168 7.78 -21.36 4.85
C GLU A 168 8.85 -20.46 4.23
N ASP A 169 8.51 -19.24 3.85
CA ASP A 169 9.43 -18.27 3.26
C ASP A 169 10.50 -17.77 4.26
N GLY A 170 10.28 -17.95 5.57
CA GLY A 170 11.25 -17.69 6.61
C GLY A 170 11.62 -16.22 6.86
N HIS A 171 10.94 -15.23 6.26
CA HIS A 171 11.29 -13.81 6.45
C HIS A 171 11.18 -13.36 7.91
N TRP A 172 10.26 -13.94 8.67
CA TRP A 172 10.08 -13.66 10.10
C TRP A 172 11.31 -13.96 10.97
N ARG A 173 12.26 -14.77 10.47
CA ARG A 173 13.53 -15.11 11.15
C ARG A 173 14.59 -14.01 11.02
N ARG A 174 14.40 -13.04 10.13
CA ARG A 174 15.38 -11.97 9.92
C ARG A 174 15.45 -11.07 11.14
N ASN A 175 16.67 -10.69 11.52
CA ASN A 175 16.89 -9.71 12.57
C ASN A 175 16.38 -8.35 12.08
N ILE A 176 15.57 -7.69 12.91
CA ILE A 176 15.10 -6.33 12.64
C ILE A 176 16.16 -5.35 13.13
N THR A 177 16.79 -4.63 12.19
CA THR A 177 17.85 -3.65 12.45
C THR A 177 17.43 -2.22 12.12
N ASP A 178 16.18 -2.03 11.70
CA ASP A 178 15.62 -0.72 11.37
C ASP A 178 15.84 0.33 12.48
N PRO A 179 16.62 1.40 12.22
CA PRO A 179 16.92 2.41 13.22
C PRO A 179 15.68 3.12 13.75
N ARG A 180 14.58 3.15 12.96
CA ARG A 180 13.32 3.79 13.34
C ARG A 180 12.67 3.13 14.55
N LEU A 181 13.04 1.90 14.92
CA LEU A 181 12.59 1.27 16.16
C LEU A 181 12.97 2.09 17.39
N THR A 182 14.19 2.64 17.39
CA THR A 182 14.73 3.40 18.53
C THR A 182 14.35 4.88 18.52
N ILE A 183 13.94 5.42 17.38
CA ILE A 183 13.60 6.84 17.23
C ILE A 183 12.20 7.10 17.78
N CYS A 184 12.08 8.11 18.64
CA CYS A 184 10.81 8.54 19.20
C CYS A 184 10.44 9.97 18.80
N TYR A 185 9.22 10.16 18.30
CA TYR A 185 8.66 11.49 18.01
C TYR A 185 7.26 11.71 18.61
N GLU A 186 6.70 10.70 19.29
CA GLU A 186 5.41 10.78 19.97
C GLU A 186 5.62 10.98 21.48
N LYS A 187 4.62 11.52 22.19
CA LYS A 187 4.70 11.71 23.66
C LYS A 187 4.90 10.39 24.43
N PHE A 188 4.40 9.29 23.88
CA PHE A 188 4.48 7.95 24.46
C PHE A 188 5.12 7.01 23.45
N CYS A 189 6.26 6.39 23.83
CA CYS A 189 7.09 5.65 22.89
C CYS A 189 7.37 4.18 23.21
N TYR A 190 6.85 3.69 24.34
CA TYR A 190 7.09 2.35 24.83
C TYR A 190 6.30 1.32 24.02
N TRP A 191 6.74 1.05 22.79
CA TRP A 191 6.07 0.14 21.88
C TRP A 191 6.12 -1.30 22.37
N GLU A 192 7.16 -1.69 23.11
CA GLU A 192 7.27 -2.99 23.76
C GLU A 192 6.14 -3.21 24.78
N SER A 193 5.77 -2.17 25.52
CA SER A 193 4.62 -2.22 26.43
C SER A 193 3.31 -2.34 25.66
N MET A 194 3.15 -1.63 24.54
CA MET A 194 1.97 -1.81 23.68
C MET A 194 1.87 -3.22 23.12
N LEU A 195 3.01 -3.83 22.78
CA LEU A 195 3.08 -5.21 22.29
C LEU A 195 2.62 -6.23 23.33
N LEU A 196 2.97 -6.04 24.61
CA LEU A 196 2.54 -6.93 25.69
C LEU A 196 1.01 -7.04 25.79
N HIS A 197 0.32 -5.93 25.56
CA HIS A 197 -1.15 -5.85 25.61
C HIS A 197 -1.81 -5.99 24.22
N TRP A 198 -1.05 -6.41 23.20
CA TRP A 198 -1.53 -6.44 21.83
C TRP A 198 -2.57 -7.54 21.63
N GLY A 199 -3.80 -7.15 21.27
CA GLY A 199 -4.92 -8.07 21.11
C GLY A 199 -5.74 -8.31 22.38
N GLU A 200 -5.38 -7.70 23.51
CA GLU A 200 -6.27 -7.63 24.67
C GLU A 200 -7.51 -6.79 24.32
N LYS A 201 -8.70 -7.28 24.67
CA LYS A 201 -9.94 -6.49 24.51
C LYS A 201 -9.92 -5.36 25.53
N ASN A 202 -9.73 -4.13 25.07
CA ASN A 202 -9.92 -2.95 25.92
C ASN A 202 -11.34 -2.96 26.52
N PRO A 203 -11.51 -2.94 27.85
CA PRO A 203 -12.83 -2.84 28.49
C PRO A 203 -13.59 -1.55 28.15
N THR A 204 -12.88 -0.53 27.66
CA THR A 204 -13.39 0.83 27.42
C THR A 204 -14.05 1.03 26.04
N ASN A 205 -14.07 0.02 25.17
CA ASN A 205 -14.78 0.10 23.88
C ASN A 205 -16.27 -0.28 23.96
N ASN A 206 -16.81 -0.57 25.15
CA ASN A 206 -18.25 -0.75 25.36
C ASN A 206 -18.94 0.56 25.75
N ASN A 207 -18.74 1.64 24.98
CA ASN A 207 -19.68 2.76 25.04
C ASN A 207 -20.90 2.37 24.20
N PRO A 208 -22.11 2.23 24.78
CA PRO A 208 -23.31 2.02 24.00
C PRO A 208 -23.49 3.23 23.09
N VAL A 209 -23.62 2.98 21.78
CA VAL A 209 -24.12 3.99 20.85
C VAL A 209 -25.47 4.47 21.40
N PRO A 210 -25.68 5.78 21.63
CA PRO A 210 -26.99 6.27 22.05
C PRO A 210 -28.01 5.92 20.97
N ALA A 211 -29.05 5.17 21.33
CA ALA A 211 -30.14 4.86 20.43
C ALA A 211 -30.79 6.16 19.95
N THR A 212 -30.63 6.48 18.67
CA THR A 212 -31.43 7.50 17.98
C THR A 212 -32.88 7.05 18.00
N ARG A 213 -33.70 7.75 18.79
CA ARG A 213 -35.17 7.64 18.72
C ARG A 213 -35.60 8.19 17.37
N SER A 214 -36.16 7.34 16.52
CA SER A 214 -37.00 7.76 15.40
C SER A 214 -38.32 8.30 15.98
N SER A 215 -38.53 9.62 15.92
CA SER A 215 -39.85 10.19 16.05
C SER A 215 -40.62 9.98 14.75
N SER A 216 -41.81 9.39 14.88
CA SER A 216 -42.87 9.34 13.87
C SER A 216 -43.33 10.73 13.44
#